data_AF-A0A9K3DD16-F1
#
_entry.id   AF-A0A9K3DD16-F1
#
_cell.length_a   1.000
_cell.length_b   1.000
_cell.length_c   1.000
_cell.angle_alpha   90.00
_cell.angle_beta   90.00
_cell.angle_gamma   90.00
#
_symmetry.space_group_name_H-M   'P 1'
#
loop_
_entity.id
_entity.type
_entity.pdbx_description
1 polymer ?
#
loop_
_entity_poly.entity_id
_entity_poly.type
_entity_poly.pdbx_seq_one_letter_code
_entity_poly.pdbx_strand_id
1 'polypeptide(L)' 'MGDPLHLHRAHVYASCICTHWTDMVSIPDRPLSLYEGVAGAVCYLLDCLDPDRAMFPG' A
#
# COMPACT_ATOMS: atom_id res chain seq x y z
N MET A 1 -12.77 -13.75 10.71
CA MET A 1 -11.83 -14.03 9.62
C MET A 1 -12.43 -13.49 8.34
N GLY A 2 -11.78 -12.51 7.71
CA GLY A 2 -12.22 -11.98 6.42
C GLY A 2 -12.10 -13.01 5.30
N ASP A 3 -12.79 -12.78 4.19
CA ASP A 3 -12.69 -13.63 2.99
C ASP A 3 -11.22 -13.69 2.49
N PRO A 4 -10.61 -14.89 2.35
CA PRO A 4 -9.26 -15.06 1.83
C PRO A 4 -8.99 -14.35 0.50
N LEU A 5 -10.03 -14.17 -0.33
CA LEU A 5 -9.93 -13.43 -1.59
C LEU A 5 -9.50 -11.97 -1.38
N HIS A 6 -9.92 -11.32 -0.30
CA HIS A 6 -9.53 -9.95 -0.01
C HIS A 6 -8.06 -9.84 0.38
N LEU A 7 -7.57 -10.77 1.20
CA LEU A 7 -6.16 -10.82 1.58
C LEU A 7 -5.27 -11.09 0.36
N HIS A 8 -5.69 -12.01 -0.53
CA HIS A 8 -5.00 -12.25 -1.79
C HIS A 8 -4.91 -10.98 -2.64
N ARG A 9 -6.02 -10.25 -2.80
CA ARG A 9 -6.03 -8.98 -3.54
C ARG A 9 -5.07 -7.96 -2.93
N ALA A 10 -5.05 -7.81 -1.61
CA ALA A 10 -4.11 -6.91 -0.94
C ALA A 10 -2.64 -7.26 -1.26
N HIS A 11 -2.26 -8.54 -1.19
CA HIS A 11 -0.91 -8.96 -1.57
C HIS A 11 -0.56 -8.72 -3.05
N VAL A 12 -1.53 -8.85 -3.96
CA VAL A 12 -1.34 -8.51 -5.38
C VAL A 12 -1.05 -7.01 -5.54
N TYR A 13 -1.78 -6.14 -4.85
CA TYR A 13 -1.51 -4.70 -4.85
C TYR A 13 -0.15 -4.36 -4.24
N ALA A 14 0.21 -4.96 -3.10
CA ALA A 14 1.53 -4.80 -2.49
C ALA A 14 2.67 -5.20 -3.46
N SER A 15 2.51 -6.33 -4.15
CA SER A 15 3.47 -6.79 -5.15
C SER A 15 3.55 -5.84 -6.35
N CYS A 16 2.42 -5.28 -6.78
CA CYS A 16 2.35 -4.30 -7.85
C CYS A 16 3.14 -3.03 -7.49
N ILE A 17 2.96 -2.50 -6.28
CA ILE A 17 3.71 -1.35 -5.76
C ILE A 17 5.22 -1.65 -5.79
N CYS A 18 5.67 -2.78 -5.26
CA CYS A 18 7.10 -3.12 -5.23
C CYS A 18 7.73 -3.27 -6.62
N THR A 19 6.96 -3.73 -7.60
CA THR A 19 7.49 -4.09 -8.94
C THR A 19 7.35 -2.96 -9.96
N HIS A 20 6.29 -2.15 -9.86
CA HIS A 20 5.92 -1.15 -10.88
C HIS A 20 5.95 0.29 -10.34
N TRP A 21 6.59 0.56 -9.20
CA TRP A 21 6.65 1.92 -8.64
C TRP A 21 7.30 2.94 -9.60
N THR A 22 8.20 2.49 -10.48
CA THR A 22 8.85 3.32 -11.50
C THR A 22 7.92 3.71 -12.65
N ASP A 23 6.80 3.00 -12.82
CA ASP A 23 5.85 3.23 -13.91
C ASP A 23 4.89 4.39 -13.58
N MET A 24 5.03 5.00 -12.40
CA MET A 24 4.22 6.14 -12.00
C MET A 24 4.48 7.36 -12.90
N VAL A 25 3.44 7.75 -13.64
CA VAL A 25 3.49 8.81 -14.65
C VAL A 25 3.45 10.24 -14.08
N SER A 26 3.14 10.38 -12.78
CA SER A 26 3.02 11.68 -12.12
C SER A 26 3.59 11.62 -10.70
N ILE A 27 4.29 12.68 -10.33
CA ILE A 27 4.80 12.88 -8.97
C ILE A 27 3.74 13.69 -8.19
N PRO A 28 3.35 13.27 -6.97
CA PRO A 28 2.40 14.01 -6.12
C PRO A 28 2.96 15.38 -5.66
N ASP A 29 2.08 16.27 -5.19
CA ASP A 29 2.48 17.61 -4.72
C ASP A 29 3.44 17.53 -3.50
N ARG A 30 3.21 16.56 -2.59
CA ARG A 30 4.10 16.23 -1.47
C ARG A 30 4.51 14.77 -1.57
N PRO A 31 5.60 14.46 -2.30
CA PRO A 31 5.99 13.09 -2.66
C PRO A 31 6.29 12.16 -1.48
N LEU A 32 6.55 12.72 -0.31
CA LEU A 32 6.90 11.98 0.91
C LEU A 32 5.78 11.96 1.95
N SER A 33 4.63 12.58 1.66
CA SER A 33 3.54 12.67 2.63
C SER A 33 2.76 11.37 2.77
N LEU A 34 1.95 11.28 3.83
CA LEU A 34 1.16 10.09 4.16
C LEU A 34 0.02 9.80 3.18
N TYR A 35 -0.66 10.84 2.68
CA TYR A 35 -1.90 10.66 1.92
C TYR A 35 -1.74 10.69 0.40
N GLU A 36 -0.64 11.25 -0.10
CA GLU A 36 -0.37 11.28 -1.54
C GLU A 36 1.02 10.75 -1.91
N GLY A 37 1.92 10.60 -0.93
CA GLY A 37 3.31 10.24 -1.16
C GLY A 37 3.69 8.82 -0.75
N VAL A 38 5.00 8.56 -0.77
CA VAL A 38 5.62 7.27 -0.47
C VAL A 38 5.33 6.80 0.96
N ALA A 39 5.12 7.71 1.92
CA ALA A 39 4.82 7.31 3.29
C ALA A 39 3.51 6.51 3.39
N GLY A 40 2.49 6.85 2.58
CA GLY A 40 1.25 6.07 2.49
C GLY A 40 1.47 4.67 1.93
N ALA A 41 2.27 4.57 0.85
CA ALA A 41 2.65 3.28 0.27
C ALA A 41 3.42 2.40 1.26
N VAL A 42 4.37 2.97 2.00
CA VAL A 42 5.12 2.26 3.07
C VAL A 42 4.18 1.80 4.17
N CYS A 43 3.27 2.67 4.63
CA CYS A 43 2.29 2.32 5.66
C CYS A 43 1.44 1.11 5.22
N TYR A 44 0.94 1.14 3.98
CA TYR A 44 0.18 0.04 3.39
C TYR A 44 0.99 -1.27 3.30
N LEU A 45 2.26 -1.19 2.87
CA LEU A 45 3.13 -2.38 2.75
C LEU A 45 3.43 -3.00 4.12
N LEU A 46 3.62 -2.19 5.16
CA LEU A 46 3.81 -2.66 6.54
C LEU A 46 2.54 -3.34 7.08
N ASP A 47 1.37 -2.76 6.81
CA ASP A 47 0.08 -3.34 7.20
C ASP A 47 -0.18 -4.70 6.53
N CYS A 48 0.33 -4.92 5.31
CA CYS A 48 0.23 -6.22 4.65
C CYS A 48 1.07 -7.32 5.35
N LEU A 49 2.04 -6.99 6.21
CA LEU A 49 2.83 -7.98 6.96
C LEU A 49 2.06 -8.57 8.15
N ASP A 50 1.12 -7.81 8.73
CA ASP A 50 0.27 -8.23 9.85
C ASP A 50 -1.19 -7.80 9.59
N PRO A 51 -1.90 -8.49 8.69
CA PRO A 51 -3.22 -8.07 8.21
C PRO A 51 -4.30 -8.07 9.30
N ASP A 52 -4.10 -8.78 10.41
CA ASP A 52 -5.02 -8.78 11.56
C ASP A 52 -4.94 -7.46 12.35
N ARG A 53 -3.87 -6.69 12.17
CA ARG A 53 -3.65 -5.37 12.78
C ARG A 53 -3.66 -4.20 11.81
N ALA A 54 -3.77 -4.48 10.51
CA ALA A 54 -3.80 -3.46 9.46
C ALA A 54 -4.93 -2.45 9.67
N MET A 55 -4.62 -1.15 9.58
CA MET A 55 -5.60 -0.08 9.68
C MET A 55 -5.24 1.09 8.76
N PHE A 56 -6.20 1.53 7.95
CA PHE A 56 -6.02 2.72 7.14
C PHE A 56 -5.70 3.94 8.02
N PRO A 57 -4.63 4.70 7.73
CA PRO A 57 -4.16 5.76 8.60
C PRO A 57 -5.16 6.94 8.69
N GLY A 58 -5.43 7.39 9.92
CA GLY A 58 -6.35 8.49 10.26
C GLY A 58 -6.06 9.08 11.63
#